data_AF-A0A166SMF9-F1
#
_entry.id   AF-A0A166SMF9-F1
#
_cell.length_a   1.000
_cell.length_b   1.000
_cell.length_c   1.000
_cell.angle_alpha   90.00
_cell.angle_beta   90.00
_cell.angle_gamma   90.00
#
_symmetry.space_group_name_H-M   'P 1'
#
loop_
_entity.id
_entity.type
_entity.pdbx_description
1 polymer ?
#
loop_
_entity_poly.entity_id
_entity_poly.type
_entity_poly.pdbx_seq_one_letter_code
_entity_poly.pdbx_strand_id
1 'polypeptide(L)' 'WDDKLTDDELDLVCGVYKIFTAPGTFQQSDASWWPKSSTWKNSPLNVGYWSPSCERWFQLRLAAIRAGKEKVKTAGKWR' A
#
# COMPACT_ATOMS: atom_id res chain seq x y z
N TRP A 1 3.13 -17.97 21.73
CA TRP A 1 2.90 -17.83 20.29
C TRP A 1 3.19 -16.39 19.92
N ASP A 2 3.94 -16.18 18.83
CA ASP A 2 4.30 -14.87 18.33
C ASP A 2 3.47 -14.65 17.07
N ASP A 3 2.25 -14.11 17.23
CA ASP A 3 1.29 -13.82 16.16
C ASP A 3 1.78 -12.61 15.34
N LYS A 4 2.97 -12.73 14.76
CA LYS A 4 3.53 -11.75 13.85
C LYS A 4 3.04 -12.06 12.45
N LEU A 5 2.40 -11.07 11.85
CA LEU A 5 2.09 -11.09 10.43
C LEU A 5 3.39 -11.27 9.63
N THR A 6 3.38 -12.25 8.74
CA THR A 6 4.41 -12.42 7.73
C THR A 6 4.36 -11.26 6.72
N ASP A 7 5.46 -11.05 5.99
CA ASP A 7 5.49 -10.01 4.95
C ASP A 7 4.44 -10.24 3.87
N ASP A 8 4.12 -11.50 3.56
CA ASP A 8 3.08 -11.87 2.60
C ASP A 8 1.67 -11.48 3.11
N GLU A 9 1.39 -11.67 4.40
CA GLU A 9 0.12 -11.24 5.00
C GLU A 9 0.00 -9.72 5.05
N LEU A 10 1.10 -9.01 5.33
CA LEU A 10 1.14 -7.54 5.26
C LEU A 10 0.88 -7.04 3.84
N ASP A 11 1.48 -7.69 2.85
CA ASP A 11 1.27 -7.36 1.44
C ASP A 11 -0.18 -7.63 0.99
N LEU A 12 -0.77 -8.74 1.46
CA LEU A 12 -2.18 -9.06 1.22
C LEU A 12 -3.11 -7.96 1.79
N VAL A 13 -2.90 -7.55 3.04
CA VAL A 13 -3.67 -6.47 3.68
C VAL A 13 -3.51 -5.14 2.94
N CYS A 14 -2.32 -4.86 2.38
CA CYS A 14 -2.07 -3.65 1.61
C CYS A 14 -2.65 -3.70 0.17
N GLY A 15 -3.21 -4.83 -0.24
CA GLY A 15 -3.77 -5.04 -1.58
C GLY A 15 -2.70 -4.95 -2.66
N VAL A 16 -1.57 -5.62 -2.45
CA VAL A 16 -0.44 -5.67 -3.40
C VAL A 16 -0.76 -6.62 -4.56
N TYR A 17 -0.46 -6.17 -5.78
CA TYR A 17 -0.53 -6.90 -7.03
C TYR A 17 0.86 -6.93 -7.67
N LYS A 18 1.23 -8.08 -8.25
CA LYS A 18 2.42 -8.19 -9.11
C LYS A 18 2.03 -7.81 -10.54
N ILE A 19 2.64 -6.75 -11.05
CA ILE A 19 2.42 -6.26 -12.41
C ILE A 19 3.66 -6.57 -13.25
N PHE A 20 3.45 -7.18 -14.41
CA PHE A 20 4.53 -7.42 -15.38
C PHE A 20 4.93 -6.10 -16.04
N THR A 21 6.22 -5.78 -16.01
CA THR A 21 6.72 -4.49 -16.51
C THR A 21 6.97 -4.49 -18.02
N ALA A 22 7.12 -5.67 -18.64
CA ALA A 22 7.23 -5.81 -20.10
C ALA A 22 6.82 -7.21 -20.59
N PRO A 23 6.22 -7.35 -21.79
CA PRO A 23 5.91 -8.64 -22.39
C PRO A 23 7.17 -9.51 -22.55
N GLY A 24 7.11 -10.78 -22.16
CA GLY A 24 8.21 -11.73 -22.33
C GLY A 24 9.38 -11.60 -21.34
N THR A 25 9.26 -10.74 -20.33
CA THR A 25 10.26 -10.65 -19.25
C THR A 25 9.67 -11.16 -17.93
N PHE A 26 10.51 -11.81 -17.11
CA PHE A 26 10.16 -12.19 -15.74
C PHE A 26 10.23 -11.01 -14.75
N GLN A 27 10.39 -9.79 -15.26
CA GLN A 27 10.47 -8.60 -14.41
C GLN A 27 9.06 -8.23 -13.95
N GLN A 28 8.85 -8.34 -12.65
CA GLN A 28 7.61 -7.98 -11.97
C GLN A 28 7.87 -6.79 -11.05
N SER A 29 6.88 -5.93 -10.94
CA SER A 29 6.87 -4.83 -9.98
C SER A 29 5.63 -4.92 -9.11
N ASP A 30 5.81 -4.65 -7.82
CA ASP A 30 4.69 -4.60 -6.88
C ASP A 30 3.99 -3.25 -7.00
N ALA A 31 2.67 -3.30 -7.15
CA ALA A 31 1.80 -2.14 -7.04
C ALA A 31 0.68 -2.43 -6.05
N SER A 32 0.33 -1.45 -5.22
CA SER A 32 -0.62 -1.65 -4.13
C SER A 32 -1.65 -0.54 -4.04
N TRP A 33 -2.82 -0.85 -3.47
CA TRP A 33 -3.85 0.15 -3.19
C TRP A 33 -3.52 1.01 -1.97
N TRP A 34 -2.83 0.41 -1.00
CA TRP A 34 -2.34 1.03 0.22
C TRP A 34 -0.81 0.91 0.33
N PRO A 35 -0.12 1.86 0.97
CA PRO A 35 1.32 1.82 1.12
C PRO A 35 1.72 0.61 1.97
N LYS A 36 2.75 -0.12 1.54
CA LYS A 36 3.33 -1.22 2.32
C LYS A 36 3.83 -0.71 3.67
N SER A 37 3.94 -1.61 4.66
CA SER A 37 4.42 -1.31 6.02
C SER A 37 5.74 -0.52 6.02
N SER A 38 6.70 -0.90 5.17
CA SER A 38 7.99 -0.19 5.03
C SER A 38 7.85 1.25 4.52
N THR A 39 6.89 1.52 3.63
CA THR A 39 6.61 2.88 3.15
C THR A 39 5.83 3.69 4.18
N TRP A 40 4.83 3.08 4.83
CA TRP A 40 4.04 3.73 5.87
C TRP A 40 4.91 4.19 7.04
N LYS A 41 5.85 3.33 7.50
CA LYS A 41 6.76 3.63 8.61
C LYS A 41 7.61 4.89 8.40
N ASN A 42 7.92 5.22 7.15
CA ASN A 42 8.69 6.42 6.78
C ASN A 42 7.80 7.65 6.52
N SER A 43 6.47 7.51 6.61
CA SER A 43 5.53 8.60 6.38
C SER A 43 5.31 9.45 7.64
N PRO A 44 4.91 10.73 7.51
CA PRO A 44 4.56 11.56 8.65
C PRO A 44 3.28 11.11 9.37
N LEU A 45 2.52 10.16 8.79
CA LEU A 45 1.35 9.55 9.42
C LEU A 45 1.71 8.41 10.38
N ASN A 46 2.97 7.94 10.39
CA ASN A 46 3.45 6.97 11.36
C ASN A 46 3.75 7.65 12.72
N VAL A 47 2.70 8.00 13.45
CA VAL A 47 2.77 8.64 14.77
C VAL A 47 2.66 7.64 15.94
N GLY A 48 2.83 6.34 15.67
CA GLY A 48 2.77 5.26 16.66
C GLY A 48 1.36 4.74 17.00
N TYR A 49 0.31 5.38 16.49
CA TYR A 49 -1.08 4.93 16.60
C TYR A 49 -1.92 5.40 15.40
N TRP A 50 -3.13 4.88 15.27
CA TRP A 50 -4.08 5.32 14.24
C TRP A 50 -4.72 6.66 14.64
N SER A 51 -4.10 7.76 14.22
CA SER A 51 -4.59 9.11 14.51
C SER A 51 -5.79 9.50 13.63
N PRO A 52 -6.57 10.53 14.02
CA PRO A 52 -7.64 11.06 13.16
C PRO A 52 -7.17 11.48 11.76
N SER A 53 -5.91 11.92 11.63
CA SER A 53 -5.29 12.24 10.34
C SER A 53 -5.08 10.99 9.48
N CYS A 54 -4.72 9.85 10.09
CA CYS A 54 -4.61 8.56 9.41
C CYS A 54 -5.97 8.12 8.86
N GLU A 55 -7.01 8.19 9.70
CA GLU A 55 -8.39 7.85 9.29
C GLU A 55 -8.86 8.74 8.15
N ARG A 56 -8.66 10.06 8.27
CA ARG A 56 -9.05 11.01 7.22
C ARG A 56 -8.35 10.71 5.89
N TRP A 57 -7.04 10.46 5.92
CA TRP A 57 -6.28 10.10 4.73
C TRP A 57 -6.80 8.80 4.09
N PHE A 58 -7.07 7.78 4.90
CA PHE A 58 -7.58 6.50 4.44
C PHE A 58 -8.94 6.65 3.77
N GLN A 59 -9.89 7.32 4.42
CA GLN A 59 -11.23 7.55 3.89
C GLN A 59 -11.22 8.36 2.60
N LEU A 60 -10.42 9.42 2.52
CA LEU A 60 -10.28 10.24 1.31
C LEU A 60 -9.77 9.41 0.13
N ARG A 61 -8.73 8.61 0.36
CA ARG A 61 -8.19 7.74 -0.69
C ARG A 61 -9.19 6.65 -1.08
N LEU A 62 -9.87 6.02 -0.11
CA LEU A 62 -10.90 5.01 -0.37
C LEU A 62 -12.03 5.57 -1.24
N ALA A 63 -12.50 6.78 -0.94
CA ALA A 63 -13.50 7.47 -1.74
C ALA A 63 -13.01 7.73 -3.18
N ALA A 64 -11.76 8.16 -3.34
CA ALA A 64 -11.17 8.39 -4.66
C ALA A 64 -10.98 7.10 -5.47
N ILE A 65 -10.61 5.99 -4.82
CA ILE A 65 -10.53 4.65 -5.45
C ILE A 65 -11.92 4.23 -5.93
N ARG A 66 -12.94 4.34 -5.08
CA ARG A 66 -14.34 4.00 -5.44
C ARG A 66 -14.89 4.88 -6.57
N ALA A 67 -14.44 6.13 -6.64
CA ALA A 67 -14.77 7.05 -7.74
C ALA A 67 -13.96 6.80 -9.02
N GLY A 68 -13.04 5.82 -9.05
CA GLY A 68 -12.18 5.53 -10.20
C GLY A 68 -11.09 6.58 -10.46
N LYS A 69 -10.85 7.50 -9.51
CA LYS A 69 -9.87 8.59 -9.64
C LYS A 69 -8.46 8.19 -9.23
N GLU A 70 -8.32 7.08 -8.52
CA GLU A 70 -7.05 6.54 -8.04
C GLU A 70 -6.76 5.16 -8.64
N LYS A 71 -5.48 4.83 -8.73
CA LYS A 71 -4.99 3.51 -9.18
C LYS A 71 -4.02 2.95 -8.14
N VAL A 72 -3.70 1.66 -8.29
CA VAL A 72 -2.57 1.05 -7.58
C VAL A 72 -1.29 1.83 -7.87
N LYS A 73 -0.45 1.98 -6.85
CA LYS A 73 0.81 2.73 -6.94
C LYS A 73 1.97 1.77 -6.69
N THR A 74 3.05 1.94 -7.44
CA THR A 74 4.31 1.24 -7.18
C THR A 74 5.00 1.84 -5.96
N ALA A 75 5.94 1.11 -5.35
CA ALA A 75 6.71 1.58 -4.20
C ALA A 75 7.33 2.98 -4.41
N GLY A 76 7.83 3.28 -5.62
CA GLY A 76 8.40 4.59 -5.95
C GLY A 76 7.38 5.73 -6.04
N LYS A 77 6.09 5.44 -6.25
CA LYS A 77 4.99 6.44 -6.26
C LYS A 77 4.37 6.66 -4.88
N TRP A 78 4.71 5.82 -3.91
CA TRP A 78 4.30 5.98 -2.52
C TRP A 78 5.29 6.77 -1.66
N ARG A 79 6.55 6.86 -2.10
CA ARG A 79 7.61 7.65 -1.46
C ARG A 79 7.47 9.13 -1.80
#